data_AF-A0A376UAN7-F1
#
_entry.id   AF-A0A376UAN7-F1
#
_cell.length_a   1.000
_cell.length_b   1.000
_cell.length_c   1.000
_cell.angle_alpha   90.00
_cell.angle_beta   90.00
_cell.angle_gamma   90.00
#
_symmetry.space_group_name_H-M   'P 1'
#
loop_
_entity.id
_entity.type
_entity.pdbx_description
1 polymer ?
#
loop_
_entity_poly.entity_id
_entity_poly.type
_entity_poly.pdbx_seq_one_letter_code
_entity_poly.pdbx_strand_id
1 'polypeptide(L)'
;MLKRFFITGTDTSVGKTVVSRALLQALASQGKTVAGYKPVAKGSKETPEGLRNKDALVLQSVSTIELPYEAVNPIALSEEESSVAHSCPINYTLISNGLAT
;
A
#
# COMPACT_ATOMS: atom_id res chain seq x y z
N MET A 1 -5.38 -12.37 -18.89
CA MET A 1 -4.12 -11.65 -18.62
C MET A 1 -4.08 -11.26 -17.14
N LEU A 2 -2.99 -11.55 -16.43
CA LEU A 2 -2.82 -11.17 -15.02
C LEU A 2 -2.75 -9.64 -14.89
N LYS A 3 -3.64 -9.07 -14.06
CA LYS A 3 -3.70 -7.62 -13.78
C LYS A 3 -3.29 -7.26 -12.35
N ARG A 4 -2.98 -8.26 -11.51
CA ARG A 4 -2.71 -8.09 -10.07
C ARG A 4 -1.48 -8.92 -9.70
N PHE A 5 -0.54 -8.29 -9.00
CA PHE A 5 0.69 -8.92 -8.53
C PHE A 5 0.74 -8.84 -7.01
N PHE A 6 0.91 -9.99 -6.35
CA PHE A 6 1.12 -10.05 -4.91
C PHE A 6 2.61 -10.20 -4.62
N ILE A 7 3.21 -9.21 -3.97
CA ILE A 7 4.63 -9.19 -3.63
C ILE A 7 4.79 -9.59 -2.16
N THR A 8 5.40 -10.75 -1.92
CA THR A 8 5.72 -11.27 -0.59
C THR A 8 7.24 -11.34 -0.39
N GLY A 9 7.67 -11.53 0.86
CA GLY A 9 9.09 -11.62 1.22
C GLY A 9 9.24 -12.15 2.64
N THR A 10 10.32 -12.88 2.90
CA THR A 10 10.55 -13.66 4.12
C THR A 10 10.57 -12.82 5.38
N ASP A 11 11.24 -11.67 5.33
CA ASP A 11 11.44 -10.81 6.51
C ASP A 11 10.92 -9.40 6.29
N THR A 12 10.95 -8.60 7.35
CA THR A 12 10.81 -7.14 7.25
C THR A 12 12.04 -6.55 6.56
N SER A 13 11.89 -5.40 5.90
CA SER A 13 13.00 -4.66 5.29
C SER A 13 13.82 -5.38 4.19
N VAL A 14 13.39 -6.55 3.71
CA VAL A 14 14.04 -7.30 2.61
C VAL A 14 13.92 -6.64 1.22
N GLY A 15 13.38 -5.41 1.14
CA GLY A 15 13.28 -4.67 -0.12
C GLY A 15 11.97 -4.84 -0.90
N LYS A 16 10.89 -5.37 -0.29
CA LYS A 16 9.57 -5.52 -0.95
C LYS A 16 9.10 -4.22 -1.62
N THR A 17 9.15 -3.09 -0.91
CA THR A 17 8.73 -1.78 -1.45
C THR A 17 9.58 -1.34 -2.63
N VAL A 18 10.89 -1.62 -2.60
CA VAL A 18 11.81 -1.29 -3.70
C VAL A 18 11.45 -2.10 -4.95
N VAL A 19 11.20 -3.40 -4.80
CA VAL A 19 10.79 -4.28 -5.91
C VAL A 19 9.42 -3.87 -6.46
N SER A 20 8.44 -3.61 -5.58
CA SER A 20 7.12 -3.14 -6.01
C SER A 20 7.20 -1.83 -6.78
N ARG A 21 8.00 -0.87 -6.29
CA ARG A 21 8.23 0.41 -6.99
C ARG A 21 8.84 0.18 -8.38
N ALA A 22 9.89 -0.64 -8.47
CA ALA A 22 10.56 -0.95 -9.73
C ALA A 22 9.60 -1.61 -10.73
N LEU A 23 8.75 -2.54 -10.27
CA LEU A 23 7.75 -3.20 -11.11
C LEU A 23 6.70 -2.20 -11.63
N LEU A 24 6.18 -1.32 -10.78
CA LEU A 24 5.23 -0.29 -11.18
C LEU A 24 5.84 0.66 -12.22
N GLN A 25 7.07 1.14 -11.98
CA GLN A 25 7.77 2.02 -12.92
C GLN A 25 8.05 1.35 -14.27
N ALA A 26 8.45 0.07 -14.27
CA ALA A 26 8.70 -0.69 -15.50
C ALA A 26 7.43 -0.97 -16.32
N LEU A 27 6.29 -1.18 -15.66
CA LEU A 27 5.00 -1.32 -16.32
C LEU A 27 4.50 0.03 -16.85
N ALA A 28 4.66 1.09 -16.06
CA ALA A 28 4.33 2.46 -16.46
C ALA A 28 5.14 2.90 -17.70
N SER A 29 6.44 2.56 -17.78
CA SER A 29 7.27 2.88 -18.94
C SER A 29 6.85 2.14 -20.22
N GLN A 30 6.02 1.10 -20.10
CA GLN A 30 5.40 0.39 -21.22
C GLN A 30 3.98 0.93 -21.55
N GLY A 31 3.61 2.09 -21.01
CA GLY A 31 2.30 2.70 -21.19
C GLY A 31 1.16 1.98 -20.47
N LYS A 32 1.46 1.15 -19.45
CA LYS A 32 0.42 0.49 -18.66
C LYS A 32 -0.07 1.39 -17.54
N THR A 33 -1.38 1.40 -17.33
CA THR A 33 -1.98 1.98 -16.13
C THR A 33 -1.72 1.07 -14.93
N VAL A 34 -1.05 1.60 -13.91
CA VAL A 34 -0.69 0.86 -12.70
C VAL A 34 -1.00 1.66 -11.44
N ALA A 35 -1.34 0.92 -10.37
CA ALA A 35 -1.57 1.46 -9.05
C ALA A 35 -0.84 0.59 -8.03
N GLY A 36 -0.13 1.24 -7.10
CA GLY A 36 0.44 0.58 -5.94
C GLY A 36 -0.58 0.42 -4.82
N TYR A 37 -0.54 -0.69 -4.10
CA TYR A 37 -1.49 -0.98 -3.03
C TYR A 37 -0.79 -1.60 -1.82
N LYS A 38 -0.97 -0.97 -0.66
CA LYS A 38 -0.47 -1.41 0.65
C LYS A 38 -1.65 -1.42 1.61
N PRO A 39 -2.51 -2.46 1.59
CA PRO A 39 -3.81 -2.42 2.27
C PRO A 39 -3.70 -2.20 3.78
N VAL A 40 -2.66 -2.80 4.39
CA VAL A 40 -2.39 -2.70 5.83
C VAL A 40 -0.95 -2.29 6.02
N ALA A 41 -0.71 -1.27 6.84
CA ALA A 41 0.63 -0.78 7.13
C ALA A 41 0.77 -0.37 8.60
N LYS A 42 1.80 -0.90 9.26
CA LYS A 42 2.23 -0.48 10.59
C LYS A 42 3.36 0.56 10.49
N GLY A 43 3.55 1.35 11.54
CA GLY A 43 4.62 2.34 11.63
C GLY A 43 4.31 3.62 10.85
N SER A 44 3.02 3.91 10.71
CA SER A 44 2.55 5.15 10.10
C SER A 44 2.77 6.31 11.06
N LYS A 45 3.12 7.48 10.50
CA LYS A 45 3.36 8.70 11.28
C LYS A 45 2.17 9.62 11.16
N GLU A 46 1.83 10.31 12.25
CA GLU A 46 0.83 11.36 12.23
C GLU A 46 1.33 12.52 11.36
N THR A 47 0.47 13.02 10.48
CA THR A 47 0.69 14.20 9.64
C THR A 47 -0.57 15.07 9.67
N PRO A 48 -0.55 16.33 9.22
CA PRO A 48 -1.75 17.16 9.14
C PRO A 48 -2.89 16.52 8.33
N GLU A 49 -2.56 15.62 7.39
CA GLU A 49 -3.53 14.91 6.56
C GLU A 49 -3.93 13.53 7.15
N GLY A 50 -3.47 13.22 8.37
CA GLY A 50 -3.71 11.95 9.10
C GLY A 50 -2.51 11.01 9.07
N LEU A 51 -2.71 9.74 9.42
CA LEU A 51 -1.62 8.74 9.43
C LEU A 51 -1.08 8.49 8.02
N ARG A 52 0.26 8.52 7.89
CA ARG A 52 0.96 8.25 6.62
C ARG A 52 2.08 7.24 6.78
N ASN A 53 2.02 6.19 5.97
CA ASN A 53 3.03 5.16 5.88
C ASN A 53 4.01 5.45 4.74
N LYS A 54 5.30 5.34 5.03
CA LYS A 54 6.37 5.60 4.06
C LYS A 54 6.31 4.68 2.84
N ASP A 55 6.01 3.39 3.02
CA ASP A 55 5.89 2.47 1.87
C ASP A 55 4.70 2.84 1.00
N ALA A 56 3.56 3.12 1.60
CA ALA A 56 2.34 3.49 0.89
C ALA A 56 2.53 4.76 0.06
N LEU A 57 3.18 5.79 0.63
CA LEU A 57 3.51 7.03 -0.09
C LEU A 57 4.44 6.78 -1.28
N VAL A 58 5.44 5.90 -1.13
CA VAL A 58 6.32 5.52 -2.25
C VAL A 58 5.51 4.88 -3.37
N LEU A 59 4.62 3.93 -3.04
CA LEU A 59 3.77 3.25 -4.01
C LEU A 59 2.77 4.20 -4.69
N GLN A 60 2.19 5.13 -3.94
CA GLN A 60 1.30 6.18 -4.46
C GLN A 60 2.04 7.07 -5.46
N SER A 61 3.25 7.52 -5.12
CA SER A 61 4.04 8.43 -5.96
C SER A 61 4.46 7.87 -7.32
N VAL A 62 4.50 6.53 -7.46
CA VAL A 62 4.86 5.85 -8.72
C VAL A 62 3.67 5.21 -9.42
N SER A 63 2.46 5.42 -8.90
CA SER A 63 1.23 5.04 -9.60
C SER A 63 1.00 5.98 -10.78
N THR A 64 0.43 5.47 -11.87
CA THR A 64 0.17 6.29 -13.08
C THR A 64 -1.15 7.05 -13.00
N ILE A 65 -1.96 6.74 -11.98
CA ILE A 65 -3.24 7.39 -11.70
C ILE A 65 -3.15 8.08 -10.35
N GLU A 66 -3.77 9.25 -10.26
CA GLU A 66 -3.92 9.96 -9.00
C GLU A 66 -4.97 9.24 -8.15
N LEU A 67 -4.56 8.82 -6.95
CA LEU A 67 -5.41 8.11 -6.01
C LEU A 67 -5.34 8.81 -4.65
N PRO A 68 -6.48 8.92 -3.94
CA PRO A 68 -6.44 9.34 -2.54
C PRO A 68 -5.64 8.33 -1.71
N TYR A 69 -5.04 8.78 -0.61
CA TYR A 69 -4.15 7.95 0.20
C TYR A 69 -4.87 6.70 0.73
N GLU A 70 -6.14 6.84 1.08
CA GLU A 70 -7.01 5.79 1.61
C GLU A 70 -7.29 4.68 0.60
N ALA A 71 -7.18 4.97 -0.71
CA ALA A 71 -7.28 3.96 -1.75
C ALA A 71 -5.98 3.12 -1.87
N VAL A 72 -4.84 3.69 -1.46
CA VAL A 72 -3.53 3.00 -1.47
C VAL A 72 -3.28 2.26 -0.16
N ASN A 73 -3.58 2.89 0.97
CA ASN A 73 -3.41 2.34 2.32
C ASN A 73 -4.65 2.64 3.19
N PRO A 74 -5.73 1.86 3.03
CA PRO A 74 -6.98 2.03 3.80
C PRO A 74 -6.81 1.78 5.30
N ILE A 75 -5.84 0.96 5.70
CA ILE A 75 -5.58 0.63 7.10
C ILE A 75 -4.14 1.05 7.44
N ALA A 76 -4.01 2.30 7.88
CA ALA A 76 -2.77 2.88 8.39
C ALA A 76 -2.76 2.80 9.92
N LEU A 77 -1.77 2.15 10.49
CA LEU A 77 -1.62 1.93 11.93
C LEU A 77 -0.37 2.65 12.43
N SER A 78 -0.45 3.25 13.61
CA SER A 78 0.69 3.89 14.25
C SER A 78 1.71 2.85 14.75
N GLU A 79 2.89 3.29 15.21
CA GLU A 79 3.83 2.39 15.91
C GLU A 79 3.26 1.87 17.24
N GLU A 80 2.49 2.72 17.92
CA GLU A 80 1.94 2.48 19.26
C GLU A 80 0.76 1.50 19.26
N GLU A 81 0.07 1.34 18.11
CA GLU A 81 -0.94 0.30 17.97
C GLU A 81 -0.29 -1.09 18.03
N SER A 82 -0.58 -1.78 19.14
CA SER A 82 -0.07 -3.10 19.46
C SER A 82 -0.65 -4.14 18.51
N SER A 83 0.22 -5.02 17.99
CA SER A 83 -0.13 -6.08 17.03
C SER A 83 -1.15 -7.11 17.57
N VAL A 84 -1.50 -7.06 18.85
CA VAL A 84 -2.47 -7.94 19.52
C VAL A 84 -3.84 -7.30 19.78
N ALA A 85 -3.98 -5.99 19.60
CA ALA A 85 -5.26 -5.30 19.82
C ALA A 85 -5.37 -4.10 18.89
N HIS A 86 -6.00 -4.31 17.74
CA HIS A 86 -6.50 -3.18 16.94
C HIS A 86 -7.76 -2.67 17.64
N SER A 87 -7.87 -1.35 17.74
CA SER A 87 -9.03 -0.67 18.32
C SER A 87 -10.34 -1.00 17.58
N CYS A 88 -10.25 -1.45 16.32
CA CYS A 88 -11.37 -1.90 15.50
C CYS A 88 -11.07 -3.20 14.71
N PRO A 89 -12.09 -4.01 14.37
CA PRO A 89 -11.93 -5.17 13.49
C PRO A 89 -11.44 -4.78 12.10
N ILE A 90 -10.56 -5.60 11.51
CA ILE A 90 -10.11 -5.42 10.12
C ILE A 90 -11.29 -5.63 9.17
N ASN A 91 -11.60 -4.60 8.38
CA ASN A 91 -12.61 -4.68 7.33
C ASN A 91 -12.02 -5.33 6.05
N TYR A 92 -12.11 -6.65 5.95
CA TYR A 92 -11.61 -7.39 4.78
C TYR A 92 -12.32 -7.05 3.47
N THR A 93 -13.59 -6.64 3.54
CA THR A 93 -14.36 -6.21 2.36
C THR A 93 -13.78 -4.92 1.77
N LEU A 94 -13.41 -3.95 2.63
CA LEU A 94 -12.73 -2.73 2.21
C LEU A 94 -11.40 -3.06 1.49
N ILE A 95 -10.59 -3.95 2.07
CA ILE A 95 -9.32 -4.37 1.48
C ILE A 95 -9.54 -5.02 0.10
N SER A 96 -10.56 -5.88 -0.02
CA SER A 96 -10.87 -6.59 -1.25
C SER A 96 -11.40 -5.66 -2.34
N ASN A 97 -12.24 -4.69 -1.96
CA ASN A 97 -12.80 -3.70 -2.88
C ASN A 97 -11.72 -2.79 -3.48
N GLY A 98 -10.65 -2.48 -2.73
CA GLY A 98 -9.49 -1.74 -3.26
C GLY A 98 -8.74 -2.46 -4.40
N LEU A 99 -8.97 -3.76 -4.57
CA LEU A 99 -8.43 -4.57 -5.68
C LEU A 99 -9.44 -4.81 -6.81
N ALA A 100 -10.70 -4.43 -6.61
CA ALA A 100 -11.73 -4.55 -7.64
C ALA A 100 -11.43 -3.59 -8.79
N THR A 101 -11.67 -4.06 -10.01
CA THR A 101 -11.47 -3.30 -11.27
C THR A 101 -12.75 -2.66 -11.72
#